data_AF-A0A2N0ZPE1-F1
#
_entry.id   AF-A0A2N0ZPE1-F1
#
_cell.length_a   1.000
_cell.length_b   1.000
_cell.length_c   1.000
_cell.angle_alpha   90.00
_cell.angle_beta   90.00
_cell.angle_gamma   90.00
#
_symmetry.space_group_name_H-M   'P 1'
#
loop_
_entity.id
_entity.type
_entity.pdbx_description
1 polymer ?
#
loop_
_entity_poly.entity_id
_entity_poly.type
_entity_poly.pdbx_seq_one_letter_code
_entity_poly.pdbx_strand_id
1 'polypeptide(L)' 'MAKILIGIGTVFIVIGIIWLVFPSAFSWIGNMPGDIKHKSGNTRVYFPVVTMIVISIVATILLNLFNR' A
#
# COMPACT_ATOMS: atom_id res chain seq x y z
N MET A 1 -17.58 -6.45 15.83
CA MET A 1 -16.26 -6.03 16.35
C MET A 1 -15.22 -7.15 16.32
N ALA A 2 -15.42 -8.28 17.00
CA ALA A 2 -14.44 -9.40 16.99
C ALA A 2 -14.09 -9.92 15.58
N LYS A 3 -15.11 -10.10 14.71
CA LYS A 3 -14.90 -10.53 13.31
C LYS A 3 -14.04 -9.56 12.50
N ILE A 4 -14.16 -8.25 12.76
CA ILE A 4 -13.36 -7.21 12.08
C ILE A 4 -11.91 -7.30 12.55
N LEU A 5 -11.67 -7.46 13.85
CA LEU A 5 -10.33 -7.66 14.40
C LEU A 5 -9.65 -8.91 13.81
N ILE A 6 -10.37 -10.03 13.73
CA ILE A 6 -9.87 -11.28 13.14
C ILE A 6 -9.55 -11.07 11.65
N GLY A 7 -10.41 -10.37 10.91
CA GLY A 7 -10.17 -10.03 9.51
C GLY A 7 -8.91 -9.19 9.31
N ILE A 8 -8.75 -8.12 10.09
CA ILE A 8 -7.56 -7.24 10.04
C ILE A 8 -6.29 -8.03 10.39
N GLY A 9 -6.32 -8.85 11.45
CA GLY A 9 -5.18 -9.68 11.83
C GLY A 9 -4.77 -10.67 10.75
N THR A 10 -5.76 -11.29 10.09
CA THR A 10 -5.52 -12.21 8.96
C THR A 10 -4.85 -11.47 7.79
N VAL A 11 -5.32 -10.28 7.44
CA VAL A 11 -4.71 -9.44 6.40
C VAL A 11 -3.25 -9.12 6.71
N PHE A 12 -2.94 -8.74 7.95
CA PHE A 12 -1.56 -8.47 8.36
C PHE A 12 -0.65 -9.70 8.26
N ILE A 13 -1.14 -10.89 8.63
CA ILE A 13 -0.38 -12.14 8.48
C ILE A 13 -0.05 -12.39 7.00
N VAL A 14 -1.04 -12.25 6.12
CA VAL A 14 -0.84 -12.42 4.67
C VAL A 14 0.19 -11.43 4.12
N ILE A 15 0.10 -10.16 4.51
CA ILE A 15 1.08 -9.13 4.12
C ILE A 15 2.49 -9.51 4.61
N GLY A 16 2.61 -9.97 5.86
CA GLY A 16 3.89 -10.38 6.44
C GLY A 16 4.51 -11.58 5.71
N ILE A 17 3.71 -12.58 5.33
CA ILE A 17 4.18 -13.73 4.55
C ILE A 17 4.66 -13.28 3.16
N ILE A 18 3.90 -12.42 2.48
CA ILE A 18 4.30 -11.86 1.17
C ILE A 18 5.63 -11.12 1.29
N TRP A 19 5.82 -10.33 2.35
CA TRP A 19 7.06 -9.62 2.58
C TRP A 19 8.24 -10.56 2.85
N LEU A 20 8.02 -11.62 3.62
CA LEU A 20 9.05 -12.62 3.92
C LEU A 20 9.53 -13.37 2.66
N VAL A 21 8.58 -13.79 1.81
CA VAL A 21 8.89 -14.57 0.59
C VAL A 21 9.39 -13.68 -0.54
N PHE A 22 8.90 -12.43 -0.62
CA PHE A 22 9.27 -11.46 -1.64
C PHE A 22 9.73 -10.15 -0.97
N PRO A 23 11.00 -10.04 -0.57
CA PRO A 23 11.52 -8.86 0.12
C PRO A 23 11.34 -7.56 -0.69
N SER A 24 11.36 -7.68 -2.02
CA SER A 24 11.18 -6.57 -2.96
C SER A 24 9.72 -6.30 -3.34
N ALA A 25 8.75 -7.07 -2.83
CA ALA A 25 7.34 -6.95 -3.21
C ALA A 25 6.71 -5.61 -2.81
N PHE A 26 7.31 -4.83 -1.92
CA PHE A 26 6.84 -3.49 -1.56
C PHE A 26 7.81 -2.38 -1.98
N SER A 27 8.91 -2.72 -2.66
CA SER A 27 9.93 -1.76 -3.11
C SER A 27 9.39 -0.72 -4.09
N TRP A 28 8.26 -0.98 -4.75
CA TRP A 28 7.64 -0.08 -5.71
C TRP A 28 6.73 0.97 -5.07
N ILE A 29 6.29 0.76 -3.83
CA ILE A 29 5.43 1.70 -3.09
C ILE A 29 6.23 2.98 -2.81
N GLY A 30 5.79 4.11 -3.36
CA GLY A 30 6.49 5.40 -3.27
C GLY A 30 7.70 5.54 -4.21
N ASN A 31 7.93 4.57 -5.11
CA ASN A 31 8.95 4.61 -6.15
C ASN A 31 8.35 4.56 -7.56
N MET A 32 7.05 4.86 -7.72
CA MET A 32 6.41 4.86 -9.03
C MET A 32 6.79 6.09 -9.85
N PRO A 33 6.90 5.97 -11.19
CA PRO A 33 7.10 7.13 -12.05
C PRO A 33 5.95 8.13 -11.85
N GLY A 34 6.28 9.35 -11.42
CA GLY A 34 5.33 10.38 -11.04
C GLY A 34 5.20 10.63 -9.52
N ASP A 35 5.80 9.79 -8.67
CA ASP A 35 5.96 10.12 -7.25
C ASP A 35 7.01 11.23 -7.09
N ILE A 36 6.61 12.34 -6.47
CA ILE A 36 7.46 13.52 -6.32
C ILE A 36 8.46 13.28 -5.19
N LYS A 37 9.74 13.24 -5.53
CA LYS A 37 10.84 13.16 -4.57
C LYS A 37 11.68 14.41 -4.69
N HIS A 38 11.53 15.29 -3.71
CA HIS A 38 12.37 16.46 -3.61
C HIS A 38 13.43 16.25 -2.53
N LYS A 39 14.70 16.21 -2.94
CA LYS A 39 15.85 16.22 -2.03
C LYS A 39 16.45 17.63 -2.06
N SER A 40 16.43 18.31 -0.92
CA SER A 40 17.12 19.59 -0.74
C SER A 40 17.98 19.51 0.52
N GLY A 41 19.29 19.42 0.34
CA GLY A 41 20.25 19.28 1.44
C GLY A 41 19.94 18.10 2.37
N ASN A 42 19.65 18.40 3.64
CA ASN A 42 19.29 17.42 4.66
C ASN A 42 17.78 17.06 4.68
N THR A 43 16.96 17.73 3.86
CA THR A 43 15.50 17.57 3.82
C THR A 43 15.11 16.68 2.64
N ARG A 44 14.30 15.66 2.92
CA ARG A 44 13.74 14.76 1.90
C ARG A 44 12.21 14.79 1.99
N VAL A 45 11.57 15.33 0.96
CA VAL A 45 10.11 15.34 0.85
C VAL A 45 9.70 14.24 -0.13
N TYR A 46 8.88 13.32 0.34
CA TYR A 46 8.30 12.24 -0.45
C TYR A 46 6.80 12.51 -0.60
N PHE A 47 6.34 12.67 -1.84
CA PHE A 47 4.93 12.85 -2.17
C PHE A 47 4.48 11.74 -3.13
N PRO A 48 4.00 10.61 -2.60
CA PRO A 48 3.68 9.42 -3.39
C PRO A 48 2.28 9.52 -4.02
N VAL A 49 2.06 10.54 -4.88
CA VAL A 49 0.74 10.86 -5.46
C VAL A 49 0.20 9.70 -6.30
N VAL A 50 1.05 9.13 -7.17
CA VAL A 50 0.63 8.07 -8.09
C VAL A 50 0.33 6.79 -7.31
N THR A 51 1.20 6.46 -6.35
CA THR A 51 0.97 5.31 -5.46
C THR A 51 -0.38 5.42 -4.74
N MET A 52 -0.73 6.60 -4.20
CA MET A 52 -2.01 6.80 -3.49
C MET A 52 -3.23 6.68 -4.40
N ILE A 53 -3.14 7.19 -5.63
CA ILE A 53 -4.22 7.05 -6.62
C ILE A 53 -4.46 5.57 -6.96
N VAL A 54 -3.39 4.81 -7.21
CA VAL A 54 -3.48 3.38 -7.52
C VAL A 54 -4.10 2.61 -6.37
N ILE A 55 -3.63 2.84 -5.13
CA ILE A 55 -4.19 2.20 -3.94
C ILE A 55 -5.69 2.51 -3.82
N SER A 56 -6.10 3.77 -4.01
CA SER A 56 -7.51 4.15 -3.93
C SER A 56 -8.36 3.43 -4.96
N ILE A 57 -7.92 3.38 -6.23
CA ILE A 57 -8.66 2.70 -7.30
C ILE A 57 -8.81 1.21 -6.99
N VAL A 58 -7.73 0.54 -6.59
CA VAL A 58 -7.76 -0.88 -6.23
C VAL A 58 -8.69 -1.14 -5.06
N ALA A 59 -8.60 -0.33 -4.00
CA ALA A 59 -9.48 -0.44 -2.84
C ALA A 59 -10.95 -0.24 -3.22
N THR A 60 -11.25 0.76 -4.05
CA THR A 60 -12.61 1.01 -4.55
C THR A 60 -13.15 -0.17 -5.35
N ILE A 61 -12.35 -0.75 -6.25
CA ILE A 61 -12.75 -1.93 -7.04
C ILE A 61 -13.04 -3.13 -6.14
N LEU A 62 -12.15 -3.42 -5.19
CA LEU A 62 -12.31 -4.53 -4.25
C LEU A 62 -13.56 -4.34 -3.39
N LEU A 63 -13.73 -3.16 -2.78
CA LEU A 63 -14.91 -2.87 -1.97
C LEU A 63 -16.19 -3.00 -2.79
N ASN A 64 -16.22 -2.51 -4.03
CA ASN A 64 -17.40 -2.61 -4.89
C ASN A 64 -17.71 -4.06 -5.32
N LEU A 65 -16.68 -4.91 -5.44
CA LEU A 65 -16.85 -6.33 -5.74
C LEU A 65 -17.39 -7.12 -4.55
N PHE A 66 -16.99 -6.76 -3.31
CA PHE A 66 -17.48 -7.40 -2.08
C PHE A 66 -18.78 -6.81 -1.52
N ASN A 67 -19.18 -5.60 -1.94
CA ASN A 67 -20.46 -4.97 -1.57
C ASN A 67 -21.62 -5.29 -2.54
N ARG A 68 -21.39 -6.13 -3.55
CA ARG A 68 -22.45 -6.78 -4.33
C ARG A 68 -22.85 -8.10 -3.69
#